data_AF-A0A6A6WNF5-F1
#
_entry.id   AF-A0A6A6WNF5-F1
#
_cell.length_a   1.000
_cell.length_b   1.000
_cell.length_c   1.000
_cell.angle_alpha   90.00
_cell.angle_beta   90.00
_cell.angle_gamma   90.00
#
_symmetry.space_group_name_H-M   'P 1'
#
loop_
_entity.id
_entity.type
_entity.pdbx_description
1 polymer ?
#
loop_
_entity_poly.entity_id
_entity_poly.type
_entity_poly.pdbx_seq_one_letter_code
_entity_poly.pdbx_strand_id
1 'polypeptide(L)'
;GLWGFLSAWRGLFDRFDADHSGSISYQEFNEALVAFGYRLSPQFITLLYRTYDRRGDNAISFDLFVQACISLKRMTDVFKKYDEDRDGYITLSFEEFLTGAQALFLFNSISADTDTGLY
;
A
#
# COMPACT_ATOMS: atom_id res chain seq x y z
N GLY A 1 6.96 -14.88 12.69
CA GLY A 1 6.45 -15.95 11.80
C GLY A 1 5.25 -15.44 11.01
N LEU A 2 4.94 -16.06 9.87
CA LEU A 2 3.85 -15.66 8.96
C LEU A 2 2.51 -15.47 9.69
N TRP A 3 2.19 -16.36 10.62
CA TRP A 3 0.97 -16.30 11.44
C TRP A 3 0.87 -15.05 12.32
N GLY A 4 1.99 -14.58 12.89
CA GLY A 4 2.00 -13.34 13.68
C GLY A 4 1.83 -12.10 12.81
N PHE A 5 2.36 -12.13 11.59
CA PHE A 5 2.16 -11.07 10.60
C PHE A 5 0.70 -11.02 10.15
N LEU A 6 0.13 -12.16 9.75
CA LEU A 6 -1.28 -12.25 9.35
C LEU A 6 -2.23 -11.84 10.48
N SER A 7 -1.95 -12.25 11.72
CA SER A 7 -2.76 -11.83 12.88
C SER A 7 -2.67 -10.33 13.13
N ALA A 8 -1.51 -9.71 12.97
CA ALA A 8 -1.35 -8.26 13.08
C ALA A 8 -2.11 -7.51 11.97
N TRP A 9 -2.05 -7.99 10.72
CA TRP A 9 -2.81 -7.41 9.62
C TRP A 9 -4.32 -7.61 9.77
N ARG A 10 -4.74 -8.76 10.30
CA ARG A 10 -6.15 -9.03 10.61
C ARG A 10 -6.66 -8.05 11.67
N GLY A 11 -5.95 -7.92 12.80
CA GLY A 11 -6.35 -6.98 13.85
C GLY A 11 -6.29 -5.52 13.40
N LEU A 12 -5.42 -5.21 12.43
CA LEU A 12 -5.38 -3.89 11.81
C LEU A 12 -6.55 -3.67 10.84
N PHE A 13 -6.92 -4.68 10.06
CA PHE A 13 -8.09 -4.63 9.20
C PHE A 13 -9.37 -4.51 10.02
N ASP A 14 -9.55 -5.34 11.05
CA ASP A 14 -10.72 -5.30 11.94
C ASP A 14 -10.86 -3.95 12.67
N ARG A 15 -9.76 -3.20 12.81
CA ARG A 15 -9.77 -1.84 13.37
C ARG A 15 -10.30 -0.81 12.37
N PHE A 16 -10.08 -1.02 11.08
CA PHE A 16 -10.46 -0.08 10.03
C PHE A 16 -11.77 -0.43 9.34
N ASP A 17 -12.13 -1.71 9.25
CA ASP A 17 -13.46 -2.21 8.87
C ASP A 17 -14.44 -1.98 10.02
N ALA A 18 -14.81 -0.72 10.21
CA ALA A 18 -15.59 -0.26 11.36
C ALA A 18 -17.07 -0.68 11.25
N ASP A 19 -17.55 -0.88 10.03
CA ASP A 19 -18.90 -1.38 9.76
C ASP A 19 -18.97 -2.91 9.68
N HIS A 20 -17.84 -3.60 9.79
CA HIS A 20 -17.72 -5.06 9.66
C HIS A 20 -18.30 -5.59 8.35
N SER A 21 -18.22 -4.79 7.28
CA SER A 21 -18.66 -5.17 5.94
C SER A 21 -17.75 -6.24 5.31
N GLY A 22 -16.56 -6.45 5.86
CA GLY A 22 -15.54 -7.32 5.29
C GLY A 22 -14.82 -6.68 4.09
N SER A 23 -14.99 -5.37 3.90
CA SER A 23 -14.36 -4.55 2.87
C SER A 23 -13.98 -3.19 3.44
N ILE A 24 -13.08 -2.48 2.76
CA ILE A 24 -12.64 -1.15 3.17
C ILE A 24 -13.25 -0.13 2.21
N SER A 25 -14.11 0.71 2.76
CA SER A 25 -14.67 1.88 2.08
C SER A 25 -13.60 2.97 1.91
N TYR A 26 -13.90 3.97 1.08
CA TYR A 26 -13.01 5.12 0.89
C TYR A 26 -12.69 5.84 2.21
N GLN A 27 -13.67 5.99 3.09
CA GLN A 27 -13.49 6.68 4.36
C GLN A 27 -12.55 5.91 5.28
N GLU A 28 -12.75 4.61 5.41
CA GLU A 28 -11.90 3.72 6.23
C GLU A 28 -10.49 3.63 5.65
N PHE A 29 -10.35 3.63 4.33
CA PHE A 29 -9.04 3.69 3.68
C PHE A 29 -8.28 4.98 4.03
N ASN A 30 -8.96 6.13 4.00
CA ASN A 30 -8.37 7.40 4.39
C ASN A 30 -7.94 7.39 5.88
N GLU A 31 -8.82 6.91 6.76
CA GLU A 31 -8.51 6.79 8.19
C GLU A 31 -7.31 5.86 8.44
N ALA A 32 -7.22 4.76 7.69
CA ALA A 32 -6.09 3.85 7.76
C ALA A 32 -4.77 4.52 7.36
N LEU A 33 -4.74 5.25 6.24
CA LEU A 33 -3.55 5.98 5.80
C LEU A 33 -3.09 7.01 6.83
N VAL A 34 -4.02 7.75 7.42
CA VAL A 34 -3.72 8.71 8.51
C VAL A 34 -3.17 8.00 9.74
N ALA A 35 -3.76 6.88 10.14
CA ALA A 35 -3.31 6.07 11.27
C ALA A 35 -1.90 5.47 11.05
N PHE A 36 -1.54 5.19 9.80
CA PHE A 36 -0.18 4.80 9.41
C PHE A 36 0.82 5.95 9.37
N GLY A 37 0.38 7.18 9.62
CA GLY A 37 1.23 8.38 9.62
C GLY A 37 1.39 9.02 8.24
N TYR A 38 0.64 8.58 7.23
CA TYR A 38 0.64 9.21 5.92
C TYR A 38 -0.25 10.46 5.91
N ARG A 39 0.30 11.58 5.45
CA ARG A 39 -0.43 12.83 5.22
C ARG A 39 -0.48 13.12 3.73
N LEU A 40 -1.39 12.45 3.05
CA LEU A 40 -1.55 12.54 1.60
C LEU A 40 -2.71 13.48 1.26
N SER A 41 -2.63 14.10 0.08
CA SER A 41 -3.74 14.95 -0.38
C SER A 41 -4.98 14.10 -0.71
N PRO A 42 -6.20 14.65 -0.56
CA PRO A 42 -7.42 13.93 -0.91
C PRO A 42 -7.43 13.41 -2.35
N GLN A 43 -6.84 14.17 -3.29
CA GLN A 43 -6.74 13.75 -4.69
C GLN A 43 -5.85 12.50 -4.83
N PHE A 44 -4.75 12.45 -4.09
CA PHE A 44 -3.82 11.31 -4.15
C PHE A 44 -4.41 10.07 -3.45
N ILE A 45 -5.14 10.25 -2.35
CA ILE A 45 -5.87 9.17 -1.69
C ILE A 45 -6.90 8.56 -2.65
N THR A 46 -7.65 9.40 -3.37
CA THR A 46 -8.60 8.93 -4.40
C THR A 46 -7.91 8.18 -5.53
N LEU A 47 -6.74 8.63 -5.97
CA LEU A 47 -5.94 7.92 -6.99
C LEU A 47 -5.52 6.53 -6.47
N LEU A 48 -4.98 6.45 -5.26
CA LEU A 48 -4.59 5.18 -4.64
C LEU A 48 -5.81 4.26 -4.51
N TYR A 49 -6.90 4.77 -3.94
CA TYR A 49 -8.12 4.00 -3.75
C TYR A 49 -8.62 3.37 -5.05
N ARG A 50 -8.73 4.17 -6.13
CA ARG A 50 -9.15 3.70 -7.45
C ARG A 50 -8.18 2.73 -8.11
N THR A 51 -6.91 2.77 -7.74
CA THR A 51 -5.90 1.83 -8.26
C THR A 51 -6.13 0.42 -7.71
N TYR A 52 -6.63 0.31 -6.48
CA TYR A 52 -6.89 -0.96 -5.79
C TYR A 52 -8.36 -1.39 -5.86
N ASP A 53 -9.30 -0.48 -6.05
CA ASP A 53 -10.70 -0.79 -6.38
C ASP A 53 -10.81 -1.36 -7.80
N ARG A 54 -10.54 -2.67 -7.94
CA ARG A 54 -10.57 -3.37 -9.24
C ARG A 54 -11.99 -3.60 -9.77
N ARG A 55 -12.99 -3.58 -8.89
CA ARG A 55 -14.38 -3.93 -9.23
C ARG A 55 -15.24 -2.70 -9.49
N GLY A 56 -14.80 -1.52 -9.04
CA GLY A 56 -15.54 -0.27 -9.17
C GLY A 56 -16.79 -0.23 -8.28
N ASP A 57 -16.85 -1.10 -7.27
CA ASP A 57 -17.95 -1.18 -6.31
C ASP A 57 -17.71 -0.26 -5.09
N ASN A 58 -16.64 0.53 -5.10
CA ASN A 58 -16.18 1.33 -3.96
C ASN A 58 -15.99 0.47 -2.70
N ALA A 59 -15.44 -0.73 -2.89
CA ALA A 59 -15.08 -1.64 -1.80
C ALA A 59 -13.71 -2.27 -2.10
N ILE A 60 -12.77 -2.12 -1.16
CA ILE A 60 -11.46 -2.78 -1.26
C ILE A 60 -11.48 -4.00 -0.34
N SER A 61 -11.31 -5.20 -0.91
CA SER A 61 -11.22 -6.42 -0.12
C SER A 61 -9.93 -6.47 0.72
N PHE A 62 -9.91 -7.31 1.77
CA PHE A 62 -8.76 -7.47 2.66
C PHE A 62 -7.43 -7.69 1.93
N ASP A 63 -7.42 -8.57 0.93
CA ASP A 63 -6.23 -8.88 0.13
C ASP A 63 -5.70 -7.66 -0.63
N LEU A 64 -6.61 -6.89 -1.25
CA LEU A 64 -6.26 -5.68 -2.00
C LEU A 64 -5.82 -4.55 -1.04
N PHE A 65 -6.41 -4.44 0.14
CA PHE A 65 -5.99 -3.50 1.17
C PHE A 65 -4.58 -3.81 1.69
N VAL A 66 -4.29 -5.09 1.97
CA VAL A 66 -2.95 -5.53 2.38
C VAL A 66 -1.93 -5.27 1.27
N GLN A 67 -2.29 -5.57 0.01
CA GLN A 67 -1.45 -5.23 -1.15
C GLN A 67 -1.18 -3.73 -1.23
N ALA A 68 -2.20 -2.88 -1.07
CA ALA A 68 -2.05 -1.42 -1.08
C ALA A 68 -1.08 -0.93 0.00
N CYS A 69 -1.23 -1.43 1.23
CA CYS A 69 -0.37 -1.04 2.34
C CYS A 69 1.08 -1.49 2.14
N ILE A 70 1.29 -2.71 1.63
CA ILE A 70 2.64 -3.23 1.34
C ILE A 70 3.29 -2.41 0.22
N SER A 71 2.57 -2.14 -0.87
CA SER A 71 3.07 -1.30 -1.96
C SER A 71 3.42 0.10 -1.46
N LEU A 72 2.55 0.73 -0.67
CA LEU A 72 2.79 2.06 -0.13
C LEU A 72 4.01 2.11 0.79
N LYS A 73 4.14 1.13 1.69
CA LYS A 73 5.31 1.02 2.58
C LYS A 73 6.60 0.90 1.78
N ARG A 74 6.62 0.09 0.71
CA ARG A 74 7.80 -0.08 -0.15
C ARG A 74 8.15 1.17 -0.92
N MET A 75 7.17 1.84 -1.53
CA MET A 75 7.38 3.14 -2.19
C MET A 75 7.97 4.15 -1.21
N THR A 76 7.48 4.16 0.03
CA THR A 76 8.00 5.01 1.11
C THR A 76 9.44 4.65 1.48
N ASP A 77 9.78 3.37 1.53
CA ASP A 77 11.14 2.93 1.88
C ASP A 77 12.16 3.26 0.78
N VAL A 78 11.76 3.12 -0.50
CA VAL A 78 12.58 3.58 -1.62
C VAL A 78 12.75 5.09 -1.58
N PHE A 79 11.68 5.85 -1.36
CA PHE A 79 11.73 7.31 -1.24
C PHE A 79 12.69 7.76 -0.13
N LYS A 80 12.54 7.19 1.08
CA LYS A 80 13.39 7.48 2.25
C LYS A 80 14.86 7.15 2.06
N LYS A 81 15.19 6.26 1.12
CA LYS A 81 16.59 5.96 0.77
C LYS A 81 17.26 7.14 0.07
N TYR A 82 16.50 7.94 -0.67
CA TYR A 82 16.99 9.08 -1.43
C TYR A 82 16.69 10.43 -0.75
N ASP A 83 15.74 10.47 0.19
CA ASP A 83 15.37 11.64 1.01
C ASP A 83 16.26 11.70 2.28
N GLU A 84 17.55 12.04 2.10
CA GLU A 84 18.55 12.01 3.17
C GLU A 84 18.30 13.08 4.25
N ASP A 85 17.85 14.28 3.85
CA ASP A 85 17.57 15.42 4.73
C ASP A 85 16.16 15.41 5.32
N ARG A 86 15.28 14.51 4.83
CA ARG A 86 13.91 14.30 5.30
C ARG A 86 13.04 15.54 5.13
N ASP A 87 13.31 16.33 4.10
CA ASP A 87 12.52 17.51 3.78
C ASP A 87 11.24 17.15 2.98
N GLY A 88 11.16 15.92 2.49
CA GLY A 88 10.02 15.41 1.71
C GLY A 88 10.17 15.62 0.20
N TYR A 89 11.36 15.98 -0.27
CA TYR A 89 11.71 16.16 -1.67
C TYR A 89 12.97 15.36 -2.01
N ILE A 90 13.02 14.77 -3.21
CA ILE A 90 14.21 14.07 -3.69
C ILE A 90 14.63 14.63 -5.04
N THR A 91 15.94 14.75 -5.24
CA THR A 91 16.53 15.02 -6.56
C THR A 91 17.24 13.76 -7.01
N LEU A 92 16.81 13.21 -8.14
CA LEU A 92 17.36 11.97 -8.68
C LEU A 92 17.99 12.23 -10.05
N SER A 93 19.15 11.63 -10.31
CA SER A 93 19.63 11.40 -11.66
C SER A 93 18.76 10.36 -12.38
N PHE A 94 18.88 10.27 -13.70
CA PHE A 94 18.13 9.30 -14.48
C PHE A 94 18.41 7.85 -14.05
N GLU A 95 19.65 7.52 -13.75
CA GLU A 95 20.04 6.16 -13.32
C GLU A 95 19.49 5.83 -11.92
N GLU A 96 19.48 6.79 -11.00
CA GLU A 96 18.90 6.61 -9.66
C GLU A 96 17.38 6.43 -9.73
N PHE A 97 16.70 7.19 -10.59
CA PHE A 97 15.28 7.00 -10.87
C PHE A 97 15.00 5.60 -11.41
N LEU A 98 15.74 5.14 -12.43
CA LEU A 98 15.57 3.80 -12.99
C LEU A 98 15.86 2.71 -11.96
N THR A 99 16.87 2.89 -11.13
CA THR A 99 17.23 1.95 -10.05
C THR A 99 16.11 1.85 -9.01
N GLY A 100 15.56 2.98 -8.58
CA GLY A 100 14.42 3.03 -7.66
C GLY A 100 13.16 2.41 -8.27
N ALA A 101 12.85 2.73 -9.52
CA ALA A 101 11.71 2.18 -10.25
C ALA A 101 11.85 0.66 -10.41
N GLN A 102 13.02 0.16 -10.82
CA GLN A 102 13.29 -1.26 -10.95
C GLN A 102 13.12 -2.00 -9.61
N ALA A 103 13.55 -1.39 -8.50
CA ALA A 103 13.33 -1.92 -7.16
C ALA A 103 11.86 -1.93 -6.73
N LEU A 104 10.95 -1.23 -7.41
CA LEU A 104 9.51 -1.35 -7.19
C LEU A 104 8.87 -2.35 -8.16
N PHE A 105 9.31 -2.37 -9.42
CA PHE A 105 8.79 -3.26 -10.47
C PHE A 105 9.09 -4.73 -10.20
N LEU A 106 10.35 -5.08 -9.88
CA LEU A 106 10.73 -6.48 -9.59
C LEU A 106 9.89 -7.07 -8.45
N PHE A 107 9.47 -6.24 -7.51
CA PHE A 107 8.66 -6.66 -6.38
C PHE A 107 7.17 -6.79 -6.69
N ASN A 108 6.64 -5.99 -7.63
CA ASN A 108 5.27 -6.14 -8.12
C ASN A 108 5.13 -7.37 -9.03
N SER A 109 6.17 -7.74 -9.79
CA SER A 109 6.18 -8.96 -10.61
C SER A 109 6.14 -10.25 -9.78
N ILE A 110 6.80 -10.26 -8.60
CA ILE A 110 6.72 -11.43 -7.70
C ILE A 110 5.27 -11.65 -7.23
N SER A 111 4.46 -10.59 -7.07
CA SER A 111 3.06 -10.71 -6.62
C SER A 111 2.07 -11.13 -7.71
N ALA A 112 2.38 -10.96 -8.99
CA ALA A 112 1.45 -11.28 -10.08
C ALA A 112 1.53 -12.76 -10.50
N ASP A 113 2.71 -13.38 -10.40
CA ASP A 113 2.95 -14.77 -10.83
C ASP A 113 3.23 -15.76 -9.68
N THR A 114 3.17 -15.34 -8.41
CA THR A 114 3.13 -16.31 -7.27
C THR A 114 1.72 -16.75 -6.90
N ASP A 115 0.82 -16.82 -7.88
CA ASP A 115 -0.25 -17.82 -7.90
C ASP A 115 0.35 -19.23 -8.18
N THR A 116 1.38 -19.60 -7.42
CA THR A 116 1.82 -20.98 -7.33
C THR A 116 0.98 -21.62 -6.23
N GLY A 117 -0.21 -22.07 -6.64
CA GLY A 117 -1.22 -22.72 -5.84
C GLY A 117 -0.67 -23.57 -4.69
N LEU A 118 -0.81 -23.04 -3.48
CA LEU A 118 -0.84 -23.82 -2.26
C LEU A 118 -2.13 -23.45 -1.51
N TYR A 119 -3.21 -24.08 -1.98
CA TYR A 119 -4.19 -24.68 -1.08
C TYR A 119 -3.51 -25.79 -0.27
#